data_AF-A0A4R5VT23-F1
#
_entry.id   AF-A0A4R5VT23-F1
#
_cell.length_a   1.000
_cell.length_b   1.000
_cell.length_c   1.000
_cell.angle_alpha   90.00
_cell.angle_beta   90.00
_cell.angle_gamma   90.00
#
_symmetry.space_group_name_H-M   'P 1'
#
loop_
_entity.id
_entity.type
_entity.pdbx_description
1 polymer ?
#
loop_
_entity_poly.entity_id
_entity_poly.type
_entity_poly.pdbx_seq_one_letter_code
_entity_poly.pdbx_strand_id
1 'polypeptide(L)'
;MTFKIDVGYKKIKSFKPTDEDEVFELYNTSINFIHNSKSFFEKFSPITKDSEMAKYIVHSEWESNAFTYPHKHANFPLFNIVMDINFGLKQIKLHEMIIMTHDAYQTEFVFYRDEEGIHIFFHLKYEGLWYDGNKIIFSRQVPEKSSFVVNTNEFIKTLDDFINQLQDYLSISHPEILKDFLIKRSFGYDKRFNQYAENNTNKNTFAE
;
A
#
# COMPACT_ATOMS: atom_id res chain seq x y z
N MET A 1 21.14 -2.55 -3.93
CA MET A 1 19.92 -2.10 -3.22
C MET A 1 19.50 -3.22 -2.31
N THR A 2 19.30 -2.92 -1.03
CA THR A 2 18.83 -3.88 -0.03
C THR A 2 17.31 -3.92 0.01
N PHE A 3 16.64 -2.83 -0.39
CA PHE A 3 15.19 -2.73 -0.49
C PHE A 3 14.69 -2.64 -1.94
N LYS A 4 13.57 -3.32 -2.22
CA LYS A 4 12.87 -3.32 -3.51
C LYS A 4 11.36 -3.38 -3.28
N ILE A 5 10.60 -2.71 -4.14
CA ILE A 5 9.15 -2.90 -4.29
C ILE A 5 8.91 -3.75 -5.53
N ASP A 6 8.16 -4.83 -5.38
CA ASP A 6 7.77 -5.71 -6.46
C ASP A 6 6.28 -5.54 -6.72
N VAL A 7 5.91 -5.09 -7.92
CA VAL A 7 4.52 -4.89 -8.31
C VAL A 7 4.20 -5.76 -9.52
N GLY A 8 3.27 -6.68 -9.33
CA GLY A 8 2.57 -7.34 -10.42
C GLY A 8 1.37 -6.48 -10.82
N TYR A 9 1.11 -6.36 -12.11
CA TYR A 9 -0.12 -5.74 -12.62
C TYR A 9 -0.81 -6.71 -13.58
N LYS A 10 -2.13 -6.77 -13.50
CA LYS A 10 -2.95 -7.55 -14.43
C LYS A 10 -4.12 -6.71 -14.87
N LYS A 11 -4.20 -6.45 -16.18
CA LYS A 11 -5.37 -5.82 -16.79
C LYS A 11 -6.55 -6.80 -16.72
N ILE A 12 -7.60 -6.43 -16.01
CA ILE A 12 -8.84 -7.19 -15.97
C ILE A 12 -9.76 -6.58 -17.04
N LYS A 13 -9.79 -7.14 -18.26
CA LYS A 13 -10.81 -6.75 -19.26
C LYS A 13 -12.21 -7.08 -18.68
N SER A 14 -13.31 -6.37 -18.93
CA SER A 14 -13.59 -5.19 -19.78
C SER A 14 -14.98 -4.65 -19.44
N PHE A 15 -15.06 -3.56 -18.69
CA PHE A 15 -16.15 -2.62 -18.89
C PHE A 15 -15.60 -1.53 -19.81
N LYS A 16 -16.34 -1.17 -20.87
CA LYS A 16 -16.15 0.15 -21.44
C LYS A 16 -16.52 1.09 -20.30
N PRO A 17 -15.60 1.89 -19.75
CA PRO A 17 -15.99 2.87 -18.75
C PRO A 17 -17.06 3.72 -19.41
N THR A 18 -18.32 3.56 -19.00
CA THR A 18 -19.37 4.50 -19.36
C THR A 18 -19.18 5.79 -18.57
N ASP A 19 -18.43 5.71 -17.46
CA ASP A 19 -18.09 6.79 -16.55
C ASP A 19 -16.56 6.88 -16.37
N GLU A 20 -16.04 8.11 -16.31
CA GLU A 20 -14.60 8.41 -16.17
C GLU A 20 -14.01 7.92 -14.82
N ASP A 21 -14.87 7.56 -13.86
CA ASP A 21 -14.50 7.24 -12.48
C ASP A 21 -14.00 5.79 -12.28
N GLU A 22 -14.20 4.88 -13.25
CA GLU A 22 -13.84 3.45 -13.10
C GLU A 22 -12.41 3.11 -13.55
N VAL A 23 -11.63 4.10 -14.02
CA VAL A 23 -10.30 3.89 -14.63
C VAL A 23 -9.31 3.25 -13.66
N PHE A 24 -9.43 3.53 -12.36
CA PHE A 24 -8.55 2.96 -11.33
C PHE A 24 -8.88 1.50 -11.02
N GLU A 25 -10.10 1.04 -11.27
CA GLU A 25 -10.54 -0.35 -11.02
C GLU A 25 -10.18 -1.32 -12.17
N LEU A 26 -9.74 -0.80 -13.31
CA LEU A 26 -9.36 -1.58 -14.50
C LEU A 26 -8.11 -2.47 -14.30
N TYR A 27 -7.32 -2.19 -13.27
CA TYR A 27 -6.03 -2.82 -13.03
C TYR A 27 -5.98 -3.38 -11.62
N ASN A 28 -5.92 -4.70 -11.52
CA ASN A 28 -5.54 -5.32 -10.26
C ASN A 28 -4.02 -5.32 -10.16
N THR A 29 -3.52 -4.94 -9.01
CA THR A 29 -2.09 -4.97 -8.72
C THR A 29 -1.82 -5.78 -7.51
N SER A 30 -0.67 -6.44 -7.51
CA SER A 30 -0.14 -7.18 -6.39
C SER A 30 1.14 -6.49 -5.95
N ILE A 31 1.22 -5.97 -4.72
CA ILE A 31 2.43 -5.34 -4.18
C ILE A 31 3.10 -6.23 -3.14
N ASN A 32 4.43 -6.29 -3.20
CA ASN A 32 5.29 -6.94 -2.21
C ASN A 32 6.51 -6.07 -1.93
N PHE A 33 6.93 -6.03 -0.67
CA PHE A 33 8.13 -5.34 -0.21
C PHE A 33 9.23 -6.37 0.04
N ILE A 34 10.43 -6.12 -0.47
CA ILE A 34 11.56 -7.03 -0.33
C ILE A 34 12.71 -6.27 0.33
N HIS A 35 13.19 -6.74 1.47
CA HIS A 35 14.33 -6.16 2.19
C HIS A 35 15.35 -7.25 2.51
N ASN A 36 16.61 -7.05 2.14
CA ASN A 36 17.70 -8.02 2.29
C ASN A 36 17.34 -9.40 1.71
N SER A 37 16.75 -9.38 0.50
CA SER A 37 16.26 -10.56 -0.22
C SER A 37 15.11 -11.33 0.46
N LYS A 38 14.53 -10.78 1.53
CA LYS A 38 13.38 -11.35 2.22
C LYS A 38 12.11 -10.60 1.89
N SER A 39 11.07 -11.32 1.48
CA SER A 39 9.76 -10.74 1.28
C SER A 39 9.14 -10.37 2.61
N PHE A 40 8.44 -9.24 2.65
CA PHE A 40 7.61 -8.84 3.78
C PHE A 40 6.62 -9.95 4.17
N PHE A 41 6.07 -10.64 3.17
CA PHE A 41 5.14 -11.74 3.37
C PHE A 41 5.80 -13.12 3.52
N GLU A 42 7.14 -13.21 3.67
CA GLU A 42 7.85 -14.51 3.75
C GLU A 42 7.32 -15.41 4.86
N LYS A 43 7.01 -14.83 6.04
CA LYS A 43 6.48 -15.55 7.21
C LYS A 43 4.99 -15.35 7.39
N PHE A 44 4.33 -14.74 6.42
CA PHE A 44 2.92 -14.45 6.52
C PHE A 44 2.13 -15.76 6.43
N SER A 45 1.33 -16.02 7.46
CA SER A 45 0.50 -17.21 7.53
C SER A 45 -0.96 -16.82 7.72
N PRO A 46 -1.88 -17.42 6.96
CA PRO A 46 -3.31 -17.30 7.20
C PRO A 46 -3.70 -17.57 8.66
N ILE A 47 -4.61 -16.75 9.20
CA ILE A 47 -5.32 -17.09 10.45
C ILE A 47 -6.48 -18.00 10.06
N THR A 48 -6.38 -19.26 10.42
CA THR A 48 -7.42 -20.28 10.26
C THR A 48 -8.28 -20.39 11.52
N LYS A 49 -9.40 -21.11 11.46
CA LYS A 49 -10.26 -21.37 12.65
C LYS A 49 -9.50 -22.03 13.80
N ASP A 50 -8.46 -22.82 13.50
CA ASP A 50 -7.64 -23.53 14.49
C ASP A 50 -6.49 -22.67 15.05
N SER A 51 -6.28 -21.45 14.53
CA SER A 51 -5.25 -20.55 15.02
C SER A 51 -5.64 -19.98 16.38
N GLU A 52 -4.66 -19.81 17.28
CA GLU A 52 -4.90 -19.13 18.57
C GLU A 52 -5.48 -17.71 18.36
N MET A 53 -5.10 -17.05 17.27
CA MET A 53 -5.58 -15.70 16.95
C MET A 53 -7.05 -15.66 16.54
N ALA A 54 -7.66 -16.80 16.19
CA ALA A 54 -9.06 -16.86 15.77
C ALA A 54 -10.03 -16.40 16.87
N LYS A 55 -9.67 -16.56 18.15
CA LYS A 55 -10.50 -16.13 19.29
C LYS A 55 -10.71 -14.62 19.39
N TYR A 56 -9.87 -13.83 18.71
CA TYR A 56 -9.92 -12.36 18.74
C TYR A 56 -10.67 -11.75 17.56
N ILE A 57 -11.08 -12.56 16.58
CA ILE A 57 -11.79 -12.12 15.38
C ILE A 57 -13.28 -12.03 15.72
N VAL A 58 -13.84 -10.82 15.71
CA VAL A 58 -15.19 -10.55 16.19
C VAL A 58 -16.13 -10.38 15.00
N HIS A 59 -16.64 -11.51 14.51
CA HIS A 59 -17.83 -11.57 13.65
C HIS A 59 -17.73 -10.82 12.32
N SER A 60 -17.55 -11.55 11.24
CA SER A 60 -18.34 -11.30 10.05
C SER A 60 -18.80 -12.63 9.47
N GLU A 61 -19.94 -12.66 8.80
CA GLU A 61 -20.59 -13.82 8.18
C GLU A 61 -19.73 -14.53 7.10
N TRP A 62 -18.46 -14.15 7.01
CA TRP A 62 -17.44 -14.66 6.12
C TRP A 62 -16.57 -15.69 6.87
N GLU A 63 -17.12 -16.89 7.06
CA GLU A 63 -16.32 -18.05 7.46
C GLU A 63 -15.34 -18.46 6.34
N SER A 64 -14.25 -17.72 6.17
CA SER A 64 -13.07 -18.19 5.46
C SER A 64 -11.88 -17.33 5.90
N ASN A 65 -10.89 -17.96 6.55
CA ASN A 65 -9.54 -17.46 6.84
C ASN A 65 -9.39 -15.92 6.74
N ALA A 66 -9.31 -15.20 7.86
CA ALA A 66 -9.21 -13.72 7.86
C ALA A 66 -8.07 -13.17 6.96
N PHE A 67 -7.09 -14.02 6.67
CA PHE A 67 -6.21 -13.89 5.52
C PHE A 67 -6.42 -15.09 4.59
N THR A 68 -7.25 -14.91 3.57
CA THR A 68 -7.85 -16.04 2.82
C THR A 68 -6.85 -16.88 2.03
N TYR A 69 -5.66 -16.34 1.78
CA TYR A 69 -4.58 -17.00 1.07
C TYR A 69 -3.25 -16.76 1.77
N PRO A 70 -2.26 -17.67 1.62
CA PRO A 70 -0.86 -17.33 1.87
C PRO A 70 -0.50 -16.20 0.90
N HIS A 71 -0.77 -14.97 1.31
CA HIS A 71 -0.54 -13.78 0.52
C HIS A 71 0.96 -13.71 0.27
N LYS A 72 1.40 -13.89 -0.97
CA LYS A 72 2.74 -13.45 -1.40
C LYS A 72 2.76 -11.96 -1.73
N HIS A 73 1.57 -11.35 -1.75
CA HIS A 73 1.30 -9.99 -2.17
C HIS A 73 -0.10 -9.58 -1.67
N ALA A 74 -0.29 -8.27 -1.53
CA ALA A 74 -1.61 -7.68 -1.28
C ALA A 74 -2.12 -6.96 -2.53
N ASN A 75 -3.45 -6.96 -2.72
CA ASN A 75 -4.07 -6.44 -3.93
C ASN A 75 -4.65 -5.04 -3.74
N PHE A 76 -4.34 -4.12 -4.66
CA PHE A 76 -4.83 -2.73 -4.63
C PHE A 76 -5.01 -2.19 -6.05
N PRO A 77 -5.79 -1.10 -6.25
CA PRO A 77 -5.76 -0.37 -7.50
C PRO A 77 -4.42 0.32 -7.72
N LEU A 78 -3.84 0.13 -8.92
CA LEU A 78 -2.50 0.61 -9.26
C LEU A 78 -2.33 2.11 -9.01
N PHE A 79 -3.24 2.90 -9.56
CA PHE A 79 -3.06 4.35 -9.61
C PHE A 79 -3.38 5.04 -8.28
N ASN A 80 -4.16 4.38 -7.41
CA ASN A 80 -4.30 4.81 -6.01
C ASN A 80 -2.96 4.64 -5.29
N ILE A 81 -2.29 3.49 -5.44
CA ILE A 81 -0.94 3.28 -4.89
C ILE A 81 0.03 4.36 -5.39
N VAL A 82 0.04 4.61 -6.70
CA VAL A 82 0.92 5.63 -7.30
C VAL A 82 0.64 7.02 -6.71
N MET A 83 -0.63 7.35 -6.46
CA MET A 83 -1.05 8.60 -5.84
C MET A 83 -0.57 8.68 -4.37
N ASP A 84 -0.83 7.66 -3.55
CA ASP A 84 -0.40 7.60 -2.15
C ASP A 84 1.13 7.69 -2.03
N ILE A 85 1.84 7.06 -2.96
CA ILE A 85 3.31 7.13 -3.02
C ILE A 85 3.77 8.55 -3.31
N ASN A 86 3.26 9.19 -4.38
CA ASN A 86 3.74 10.49 -4.83
C ASN A 86 3.37 11.65 -3.89
N PHE A 87 2.18 11.58 -3.28
CA PHE A 87 1.65 12.69 -2.48
C PHE A 87 1.67 12.44 -0.97
N GLY A 88 1.94 11.21 -0.55
CA GLY A 88 2.07 10.83 0.86
C GLY A 88 3.46 10.29 1.18
N LEU A 89 3.72 9.04 0.80
CA LEU A 89 4.88 8.29 1.31
C LEU A 89 6.24 8.91 1.00
N LYS A 90 6.41 9.56 -0.17
CA LYS A 90 7.66 10.26 -0.50
C LYS A 90 7.98 11.43 0.42
N GLN A 91 6.98 11.93 1.15
CA GLN A 91 7.07 13.12 1.99
C GLN A 91 6.86 12.80 3.47
N ILE A 92 6.80 11.51 3.84
CA ILE A 92 6.54 11.06 5.21
C ILE A 92 7.54 11.69 6.20
N LYS A 93 7.02 12.40 7.20
CA LYS A 93 7.76 13.12 8.24
C LYS A 93 8.09 12.21 9.42
N LEU A 94 9.04 12.63 10.26
CA LEU A 94 9.35 11.92 11.49
C LEU A 94 8.10 11.86 12.39
N HIS A 95 7.82 10.68 12.94
CA HIS A 95 6.62 10.35 13.73
C HIS A 95 5.30 10.46 12.96
N GLU A 96 5.33 10.55 11.63
CA GLU A 96 4.14 10.52 10.79
C GLU A 96 3.77 9.08 10.42
N MET A 97 2.47 8.86 10.27
CA MET A 97 1.89 7.63 9.78
C MET A 97 1.10 7.88 8.50
N ILE A 98 1.38 7.09 7.49
CA ILE A 98 0.63 7.08 6.22
C ILE A 98 -0.02 5.70 6.07
N ILE A 99 -1.32 5.70 5.84
CA ILE A 99 -2.11 4.49 5.61
C ILE A 99 -2.44 4.43 4.13
N MET A 100 -1.93 3.40 3.46
CA MET A 100 -2.36 3.04 2.12
C MET A 100 -3.53 2.09 2.22
N THR A 101 -4.72 2.61 1.97
CA THR A 101 -5.98 1.89 2.05
C THR A 101 -6.74 1.98 0.74
N HIS A 102 -7.68 1.07 0.57
CA HIS A 102 -8.72 1.22 -0.41
C HIS A 102 -10.03 0.86 0.28
N ASP A 103 -11.00 1.77 0.25
CA ASP A 103 -12.18 1.72 1.12
C ASP A 103 -12.93 0.38 1.04
N ALA A 104 -12.98 -0.22 -0.15
CA ALA A 104 -13.61 -1.50 -0.41
C ALA A 104 -12.86 -2.72 0.18
N TYR A 105 -11.59 -2.59 0.58
CA TYR A 105 -10.79 -3.67 1.15
C TYR A 105 -10.71 -3.59 2.67
N GLN A 106 -10.69 -4.76 3.32
CA GLN A 106 -10.54 -4.87 4.77
C GLN A 106 -9.07 -4.77 5.21
N THR A 107 -8.14 -4.80 4.25
CA THR A 107 -6.70 -4.79 4.49
C THR A 107 -6.05 -3.49 4.03
N GLU A 108 -5.04 -3.04 4.76
CA GLU A 108 -4.28 -1.83 4.45
C GLU A 108 -2.79 -2.01 4.76
N PHE A 109 -1.94 -1.25 4.05
CA PHE A 109 -0.56 -1.08 4.48
C PHE A 109 -0.44 0.18 5.32
N VAL A 110 0.29 0.07 6.42
CA VAL A 110 0.56 1.21 7.30
C VAL A 110 2.06 1.44 7.34
N PHE A 111 2.45 2.68 7.06
CA PHE A 111 3.83 3.13 7.07
C PHE A 111 3.99 4.12 8.20
N TYR A 112 4.86 3.82 9.14
CA TYR A 112 5.17 4.71 10.26
C TYR A 112 6.65 5.05 10.22
N ARG A 113 6.99 6.33 10.34
CA ARG A 113 8.38 6.78 10.36
C ARG A 113 8.83 7.15 11.77
N ASP A 114 9.97 6.63 12.18
CA ASP A 114 10.66 7.03 13.41
C ASP A 114 12.16 7.29 13.13
N GLU A 115 12.98 7.34 14.19
CA GLU A 115 14.42 7.51 14.12
C GLU A 115 15.16 6.29 13.52
N GLU A 116 14.59 5.10 13.60
CA GLU A 116 15.15 3.84 13.07
C GLU A 116 14.87 3.69 11.57
N GLY A 117 13.72 4.19 11.10
CA GLY A 117 13.40 4.28 9.68
C GLY A 117 11.91 4.25 9.40
N ILE A 118 11.54 3.56 8.32
CA ILE A 118 10.15 3.32 7.93
C ILE A 118 9.75 1.92 8.38
N HIS A 119 8.87 1.85 9.35
CA HIS A 119 8.16 0.65 9.75
C HIS A 119 7.02 0.37 8.79
N ILE A 120 6.97 -0.85 8.27
CA ILE A 120 5.89 -1.30 7.38
C ILE A 120 5.04 -2.32 8.12
N PHE A 121 3.72 -2.12 8.12
CA PHE A 121 2.75 -3.07 8.64
C PHE A 121 1.69 -3.40 7.60
N PHE A 122 1.07 -4.56 7.77
CA PHE A 122 -0.14 -4.94 7.05
C PHE A 122 -1.25 -5.17 8.06
N HIS A 123 -2.35 -4.45 7.94
CA HIS A 123 -3.38 -4.35 8.97
C HIS A 123 -4.74 -4.79 8.43
N LEU A 124 -5.50 -5.54 9.23
CA LEU A 124 -6.89 -5.89 8.97
C LEU A 124 -7.79 -4.99 9.81
N LYS A 125 -8.29 -3.92 9.18
CA LYS A 125 -8.82 -2.72 9.86
C LYS A 125 -9.98 -2.95 10.81
N TYR A 126 -10.79 -3.97 10.55
CA TYR A 126 -11.98 -4.28 11.36
C TYR A 126 -11.73 -5.30 12.47
N GLU A 127 -10.58 -5.98 12.44
CA GLU A 127 -10.28 -7.08 13.37
C GLU A 127 -9.14 -6.74 14.34
N GLY A 128 -8.49 -5.58 14.18
CA GLY A 128 -7.35 -5.18 15.02
C GLY A 128 -6.17 -6.13 14.89
N LEU A 129 -5.98 -6.72 13.72
CA LEU A 129 -4.90 -7.68 13.45
C LEU A 129 -3.83 -7.03 12.60
N TRP A 130 -2.61 -7.00 13.13
CA TRP A 130 -1.44 -6.39 12.53
C TRP A 130 -0.41 -7.44 12.17
N TYR A 131 0.14 -7.39 10.98
CA TYR A 131 1.30 -8.16 10.59
C TYR A 131 2.50 -7.22 10.43
N ASP A 132 3.57 -7.52 11.15
CA ASP A 132 4.76 -6.67 11.26
C ASP A 132 5.92 -7.13 10.36
N GLY A 133 5.65 -8.02 9.39
CA GLY A 133 6.68 -8.66 8.56
C GLY A 133 7.30 -9.93 9.17
N ASN A 134 6.91 -10.32 10.38
CA ASN A 134 7.39 -11.54 11.03
C ASN A 134 6.28 -12.33 11.74
N LYS A 135 5.35 -11.64 12.41
CA LYS A 135 4.26 -12.25 13.18
C LYS A 135 2.98 -11.42 13.08
N ILE A 136 1.88 -12.07 13.39
CA ILE A 136 0.58 -11.43 13.56
C ILE A 136 0.42 -11.02 15.02
N ILE A 137 -0.11 -9.83 15.26
CA ILE A 137 -0.28 -9.18 16.54
C ILE A 137 -1.73 -8.71 16.62
N PHE A 138 -2.43 -9.07 17.69
CA PHE A 138 -3.73 -8.49 18.00
C PHE A 138 -3.55 -7.21 18.81
N SER A 139 -4.01 -6.08 18.28
CA SER A 139 -3.95 -4.78 18.94
C SER A 139 -4.98 -3.82 18.34
N ARG A 140 -5.62 -3.02 19.20
CA ARG A 140 -6.50 -1.92 18.77
C ARG A 140 -5.73 -0.65 18.38
N GLN A 141 -4.45 -0.60 18.73
CA GLN A 141 -3.54 0.49 18.41
C GLN A 141 -2.45 -0.01 17.47
N VAL A 142 -1.86 0.90 16.70
CA VAL A 142 -0.72 0.57 15.84
C VAL A 142 0.44 0.08 16.72
N PRO A 143 1.04 -1.09 16.42
CA PRO A 143 2.21 -1.56 17.15
C PRO A 143 3.35 -0.55 17.05
N GLU A 144 4.07 -0.32 18.15
CA GLU A 144 5.15 0.66 18.20
C GLU A 144 6.27 0.35 17.18
N LYS A 145 6.57 -0.94 16.97
CA LYS A 145 7.65 -1.38 16.09
C LYS A 145 7.22 -2.50 15.16
N SER A 146 7.63 -2.35 13.91
CA SER A 146 7.61 -3.39 12.90
C SER A 146 8.88 -4.24 12.93
N SER A 147 8.77 -5.54 12.65
CA SER A 147 9.93 -6.39 12.35
C SER A 147 10.50 -6.13 10.94
N PHE A 148 9.80 -5.33 10.13
CA PHE A 148 10.21 -4.90 8.80
C PHE A 148 10.41 -3.39 8.77
N VAL A 149 11.66 -2.99 9.03
CA VAL A 149 12.09 -1.58 9.04
C VAL A 149 13.06 -1.35 7.89
N VAL A 150 12.88 -0.24 7.18
CA VAL A 150 13.71 0.16 6.03
C VAL A 150 14.30 1.54 6.30
N ASN A 151 15.57 1.74 5.95
CA ASN A 151 16.17 3.07 6.04
C ASN A 151 15.38 4.08 5.20
N THR A 152 15.06 5.25 5.77
CA THR A 152 14.23 6.26 5.10
C THR A 152 14.78 6.69 3.75
N ASN A 153 16.08 6.98 3.63
CA ASN A 153 16.64 7.43 2.36
C ASN A 153 16.60 6.33 1.30
N GLU A 154 16.83 5.07 1.71
CA GLU A 154 16.68 3.93 0.81
C GLU A 154 15.21 3.76 0.38
N PHE A 155 14.28 3.82 1.33
CA PHE A 155 12.85 3.69 1.07
C PHE A 155 12.36 4.73 0.04
N ILE A 156 12.65 6.01 0.26
CA ILE A 156 12.25 7.10 -0.64
C ILE A 156 12.87 6.92 -2.04
N LYS A 157 14.17 6.59 -2.10
CA LYS A 157 14.82 6.31 -3.38
C LYS A 157 14.16 5.16 -4.13
N THR A 158 13.81 4.08 -3.44
CA THR A 158 13.12 2.95 -4.06
C THR A 158 11.71 3.32 -4.54
N LEU A 159 10.99 4.22 -3.84
CA LEU A 159 9.71 4.75 -4.33
C LEU A 159 9.88 5.54 -5.62
N ASP A 160 10.90 6.40 -5.72
CA ASP A 160 11.20 7.15 -6.94
C ASP A 160 11.55 6.23 -8.10
N ASP A 161 12.44 5.26 -7.87
CA ASP A 161 12.83 4.27 -8.88
C ASP A 161 11.61 3.44 -9.35
N PHE A 162 10.73 3.04 -8.43
CA PHE A 162 9.49 2.33 -8.75
C PHE A 162 8.57 3.16 -9.66
N ILE A 163 8.29 4.41 -9.28
CA ILE A 163 7.40 5.29 -10.04
C ILE A 163 7.94 5.53 -11.45
N ASN A 164 9.24 5.79 -11.58
CA ASN A 164 9.90 6.00 -12.86
C ASN A 164 9.83 4.74 -13.74
N GLN A 165 10.14 3.57 -13.18
CA GLN A 165 10.06 2.29 -13.93
C GLN A 165 8.63 1.99 -14.38
N LEU A 166 7.64 2.21 -13.53
CA LEU A 166 6.23 2.02 -13.88
C LEU A 166 5.80 2.97 -15.00
N GLN A 167 6.18 4.25 -14.90
CA GLN A 167 5.89 5.26 -15.91
C GLN A 167 6.51 4.91 -17.27
N ASP A 168 7.79 4.53 -17.29
CA ASP A 168 8.50 4.14 -18.51
C ASP A 168 7.82 2.91 -19.14
N TYR A 169 7.51 1.92 -18.32
CA TYR A 169 6.80 0.72 -18.76
C TYR A 169 5.45 1.05 -19.41
N LEU A 170 4.62 1.87 -18.75
CA LEU A 170 3.32 2.29 -19.27
C LEU A 170 3.45 3.13 -20.54
N SER A 171 4.48 3.98 -20.64
CA SER A 171 4.73 4.81 -21.82
C SER A 171 5.03 3.98 -23.07
N ILE A 172 5.72 2.84 -22.89
CA ILE A 172 6.09 1.94 -23.98
C ILE A 172 4.94 0.97 -24.30
N SER A 173 4.38 0.34 -23.27
CA SER A 173 3.49 -0.81 -23.45
C SER A 173 2.01 -0.44 -23.51
N HIS A 174 1.64 0.68 -22.89
CA HIS A 174 0.25 1.12 -22.73
C HIS A 174 0.09 2.65 -22.82
N PRO A 175 0.59 3.30 -23.89
CA PRO A 175 0.62 4.76 -24.00
C PRO A 175 -0.78 5.40 -23.97
N GLU A 176 -1.84 4.64 -24.27
CA GLU A 176 -3.22 5.09 -24.17
C GLU A 176 -3.67 5.38 -22.74
N ILE A 177 -3.16 4.61 -21.76
CA ILE A 177 -3.48 4.77 -20.34
C ILE A 177 -2.99 6.12 -19.85
N LEU A 178 -1.77 6.50 -20.24
CA LEU A 178 -1.17 7.78 -19.84
C LEU A 178 -1.83 9.01 -20.48
N LYS A 179 -2.83 8.86 -21.35
CA LYS A 179 -3.62 10.00 -21.84
C LYS A 179 -4.67 10.44 -20.84
N ASP A 180 -5.13 9.52 -19.99
CA ASP A 180 -6.13 9.75 -18.96
C ASP A 180 -5.66 10.78 -17.94
N PHE A 181 -6.54 11.71 -17.59
CA PHE A 181 -6.20 12.83 -16.71
C PHE A 181 -5.98 12.40 -15.26
N LEU A 182 -6.78 11.46 -14.74
CA LEU A 182 -6.64 10.96 -13.37
C LEU A 182 -5.34 10.16 -13.21
N ILE A 183 -4.95 9.41 -14.23
CA ILE A 183 -3.65 8.71 -14.24
C ILE A 183 -2.49 9.70 -14.33
N LYS A 184 -2.56 10.72 -15.19
CA LYS A 184 -1.54 11.77 -15.21
C LYS A 184 -1.41 12.46 -13.85
N ARG A 185 -2.53 12.69 -13.17
CA ARG A 185 -2.56 13.26 -11.83
C ARG A 185 -1.87 12.33 -10.83
N SER A 186 -2.10 11.01 -10.86
CA SER A 186 -1.41 10.09 -9.94
C SER A 186 0.12 10.16 -10.09
N PHE A 187 0.63 10.38 -11.30
CA PHE A 187 2.07 10.59 -11.57
C PHE A 187 2.58 12.00 -11.26
N GLY A 188 1.75 12.91 -10.75
CA GLY A 188 2.16 14.27 -10.41
C GLY A 188 2.28 15.22 -11.61
N TYR A 189 1.62 14.95 -12.74
CA TYR A 189 1.65 15.87 -13.88
C TYR A 189 0.61 16.99 -13.81
N ASP A 190 -0.35 16.91 -12.89
CA ASP A 190 -1.35 17.95 -12.69
C ASP A 190 -0.82 19.02 -11.71
N LYS A 191 -0.19 20.08 -12.26
CA LYS A 191 0.38 21.18 -11.47
C LYS A 191 -0.62 21.82 -10.50
N ARG A 192 -1.89 21.94 -10.89
CA ARG A 192 -2.93 22.55 -10.03
C ARG A 192 -3.22 21.65 -8.85
N PHE A 193 -3.37 20.35 -9.10
CA PHE A 193 -3.54 19.36 -8.03
C PHE A 193 -2.32 19.30 -7.11
N ASN A 194 -1.10 19.30 -7.66
CA ASN A 194 0.12 19.24 -6.85
C ASN A 194 0.21 20.45 -5.89
N GLN A 195 -0.06 21.66 -6.38
CA GLN A 195 -0.12 22.86 -5.55
C GLN A 195 -1.20 22.77 -4.47
N TYR A 196 -2.37 22.24 -4.82
CA TYR A 196 -3.43 22.00 -3.85
C TYR A 196 -3.00 20.97 -2.78
N ALA A 197 -2.39 19.86 -3.18
CA ALA A 197 -1.91 18.81 -2.30
C ALA A 197 -0.87 19.38 -1.32
N GLU A 198 0.20 20.01 -1.81
CA GLU A 198 1.26 20.64 -0.99
C GLU A 198 0.70 21.59 0.08
N ASN A 199 -0.33 22.37 -0.27
CA ASN A 199 -0.95 23.32 0.66
C ASN A 199 -1.84 22.65 1.72
N ASN A 200 -2.31 21.42 1.48
CA ASN A 200 -3.22 20.70 2.38
C ASN A 200 -2.57 19.52 3.12
N THR A 201 -1.44 18.98 2.66
CA THR A 201 -0.65 17.97 3.41
C THR A 201 -0.16 18.51 4.76
N ASN A 202 -0.07 19.85 4.90
CA ASN A 202 0.24 20.50 6.18
C ASN A 202 -0.94 20.56 7.18
N LYS A 203 -2.11 20.00 6.86
CA LYS A 203 -3.31 20.04 7.73
C LYS A 203 -3.80 18.68 8.24
N ASN A 204 -3.30 17.57 7.70
CA ASN A 204 -3.73 16.20 8.06
C ASN A 204 -2.69 15.43 8.89
N THR A 205 -1.86 16.13 9.66
CA THR A 205 -1.14 15.48 10.77
C THR A 205 -2.16 15.27 11.88
N PHE A 206 -2.44 14.01 12.24
CA PHE A 206 -3.15 13.69 13.48
C PHE A 206 -2.43 14.41 14.61
N ALA A 207 -3.06 15.43 15.17
CA ALA A 207 -2.70 15.92 16.49
C ALA A 207 -3.06 14.81 17.48
N GLU A 208 -2.11 14.55 18.38
CA GLU A 208 -2.12 13.54 19.45
C GLU A 208 -3.50 13.22 20.05
#